data_AF-A0A540MKE0-F1
#
_entry.id   AF-A0A540MKE0-F1
#
_cell.length_a   1.000
_cell.length_b   1.000
_cell.length_c   1.000
_cell.angle_alpha   90.00
_cell.angle_beta   90.00
_cell.angle_gamma   90.00
#
_symmetry.space_group_name_H-M   'P 1'
#
loop_
_entity.id
_entity.type
_entity.pdbx_description
1 polymer ?
#
loop_
_entity_poly.entity_id
_entity_poly.type
_entity_poly.pdbx_seq_one_letter_code
_entity_poly.pdbx_strand_id
1 'polypeptide(L)'
;MPLSKPNLNESKEVQSKARSSYNDEYGGVSSHYAKNYKVEQLVDKSTGQLGYKQEAKFISTEKIRGQEARVYHRVPDPGEV
;
A
#
# COMPACT_ATOMS: atom_id res chain seq x y z
N MET A 1 15.37 4.91 32.49
CA MET A 1 14.77 3.56 32.31
C MET A 1 14.87 3.21 30.84
N PRO A 2 15.42 2.06 30.43
CA PRO A 2 15.41 1.68 29.02
C PRO A 2 13.97 1.37 28.60
N LEU A 3 13.47 2.04 27.57
CA LEU A 3 12.18 1.69 26.95
C LEU A 3 12.29 0.27 26.40
N SER A 4 11.68 -0.70 27.09
CA SER A 4 11.47 -2.04 26.56
C SER A 4 10.60 -1.95 25.31
N LYS A 5 10.99 -2.64 24.23
CA LYS A 5 10.20 -2.67 23.00
C LYS A 5 8.81 -3.28 23.29
N PRO A 6 7.72 -2.66 22.81
CA PRO A 6 6.37 -3.16 23.05
C PRO A 6 6.21 -4.57 22.48
N ASN A 7 5.61 -5.48 23.26
CA ASN A 7 5.49 -6.89 22.92
C ASN A 7 4.15 -7.12 22.18
N LEU A 8 4.19 -6.91 20.86
CA LEU A 8 3.02 -6.94 19.97
C LEU A 8 2.63 -8.37 19.64
N ASN A 9 1.87 -9.02 20.53
CA ASN A 9 1.46 -10.42 20.38
C ASN A 9 0.07 -10.59 19.75
N GLU A 10 -0.68 -9.50 19.53
CA GLU A 10 -1.96 -9.51 18.85
C GLU A 10 -1.95 -8.51 17.69
N SER A 11 -2.19 -9.01 16.49
CA SER A 11 -2.25 -8.21 15.28
C SER A 11 -3.54 -8.49 14.49
N LYS A 12 -4.13 -7.44 13.94
CA LYS A 12 -5.24 -7.53 12.97
C LYS A 12 -4.79 -6.91 11.67
N GLU A 13 -4.73 -7.71 10.63
CA GLU A 13 -4.41 -7.25 9.29
C GLU A 13 -5.70 -6.97 8.51
N VAL A 14 -5.76 -5.79 7.90
CA VAL A 14 -6.80 -5.41 6.95
C VAL A 14 -6.13 -5.07 5.62
N GLN A 15 -6.49 -5.80 4.58
CA GLN A 15 -6.07 -5.50 3.22
C GLN A 15 -7.24 -4.91 2.42
N SER A 16 -6.97 -3.87 1.65
CA SER A 16 -7.92 -3.30 0.70
C SER A 16 -7.26 -3.08 -0.66
N LYS A 17 -8.05 -3.27 -1.71
CA LYS A 17 -7.59 -3.12 -3.09
C LYS A 17 -8.55 -2.22 -3.85
N ALA A 18 -8.00 -1.20 -4.49
CA ALA A 18 -8.70 -0.37 -5.46
C ALA A 18 -8.08 -0.58 -6.84
N ARG A 19 -8.91 -0.64 -7.87
CA ARG A 19 -8.47 -0.71 -9.26
C ARG A 19 -9.24 0.32 -10.07
N SER A 20 -8.54 1.01 -10.97
CA SER A 20 -9.11 1.90 -11.96
C SER A 20 -8.54 1.55 -13.32
N SER A 21 -9.32 1.79 -14.37
CA SER A 21 -8.89 1.63 -15.75
C SER A 21 -9.47 2.75 -16.59
N TYR A 22 -8.61 3.36 -17.39
CA TYR A 22 -8.95 4.40 -18.35
C TYR A 22 -8.59 3.92 -19.75
N ASN A 23 -9.50 4.09 -20.70
CA ASN A 23 -9.23 3.90 -22.12
C ASN A 23 -9.41 5.25 -22.81
N ASP A 24 -8.47 5.61 -23.67
CA ASP A 24 -8.64 6.77 -24.54
C ASP A 24 -9.66 6.47 -25.65
N GLU A 25 -10.39 7.50 -26.10
CA GLU A 25 -11.51 7.38 -27.05
C GLU A 25 -11.10 6.74 -28.38
N TYR A 26 -9.83 6.88 -28.76
CA TYR A 26 -9.27 6.36 -30.00
C TYR A 26 -8.58 5.00 -29.84
N GLY A 27 -8.64 4.38 -28.66
CA GLY A 27 -8.10 3.04 -28.38
C GLY A 27 -6.57 2.90 -28.49
N GLY A 28 -5.86 4.01 -28.74
CA GLY A 28 -4.40 4.03 -28.87
C GLY A 28 -3.65 3.94 -27.54
N VAL A 29 -4.32 4.32 -26.45
CA VAL A 29 -3.77 4.36 -25.10
C VAL A 29 -4.78 3.76 -24.10
N SER A 30 -4.31 2.86 -23.26
CA SER A 30 -5.07 2.40 -22.08
C SER A 30 -4.17 2.45 -20.84
N SER A 31 -4.69 2.96 -19.74
CA SER A 31 -4.00 3.02 -18.46
C SER A 31 -4.77 2.22 -17.41
N HIS A 32 -4.07 1.38 -16.67
CA HIS A 32 -4.61 0.65 -15.54
C HIS A 32 -3.85 1.04 -14.29
N TYR A 33 -4.60 1.37 -13.24
CA TYR A 33 -4.06 1.70 -11.95
C TYR A 33 -4.61 0.73 -10.91
N ALA A 34 -3.71 0.15 -10.11
CA ALA A 34 -4.07 -0.68 -8.97
C ALA A 34 -3.38 -0.15 -7.73
N LYS A 35 -4.16 0.03 -6.68
CA LYS A 35 -3.71 0.47 -5.36
C LYS A 35 -4.05 -0.61 -4.35
N ASN A 36 -3.04 -1.14 -3.69
CA ASN A 36 -3.21 -2.11 -2.62
C ASN A 36 -2.77 -1.42 -1.32
N TYR A 37 -3.64 -1.45 -0.32
CA TYR A 37 -3.32 -1.00 1.02
C TYR A 37 -3.36 -2.18 1.96
N LYS A 38 -2.35 -2.29 2.81
CA LYS A 38 -2.32 -3.21 3.93
C LYS A 38 -2.15 -2.38 5.19
N VAL A 39 -3.03 -2.59 6.16
CA VAL A 39 -2.95 -1.98 7.49
C VAL A 39 -2.89 -3.09 8.50
N GLU A 40 -1.82 -3.12 9.30
CA GLU A 40 -1.68 -3.99 10.46
C GLU A 40 -1.91 -3.16 11.71
N GLN A 41 -3.01 -3.43 12.41
CA GLN A 41 -3.22 -2.94 13.76
C GLN A 41 -2.49 -3.87 14.72
N LEU A 42 -1.70 -3.30 15.62
CA LEU A 42 -0.85 -4.00 16.57
C LEU A 42 -1.27 -3.59 17.98
N VAL A 43 -1.50 -4.56 18.86
CA VAL A 43 -1.85 -4.30 20.26
C VAL A 43 -0.70 -4.74 21.15
N ASP A 44 -0.16 -3.81 21.93
CA ASP A 44 0.76 -4.15 23.01
C ASP A 44 -0.05 -4.47 24.28
N LYS A 45 -0.09 -5.75 24.67
CA LYS A 45 -0.82 -6.17 25.88
C LYS A 45 -0.21 -5.66 27.18
N SER A 46 1.07 -5.30 27.18
CA SER A 46 1.76 -4.81 28.38
C SER A 46 1.42 -3.36 28.70
N THR A 47 1.12 -2.55 27.68
CA THR A 47 0.78 -1.12 27.81
C THR A 47 -0.67 -0.81 27.45
N GLY A 48 -1.39 -1.75 26.82
CA GLY A 48 -2.69 -1.52 26.22
C GLY A 48 -2.65 -0.60 24.99
N GLN A 49 -1.45 -0.24 24.51
CA GLN A 49 -1.29 0.74 23.46
C GLN A 49 -1.54 0.14 22.08
N LEU A 50 -2.26 0.89 21.25
CA LEU A 50 -2.51 0.55 19.84
C LEU A 50 -1.41 1.17 18.96
N GLY A 51 -0.76 0.31 18.18
CA GLY A 51 0.11 0.69 17.07
C GLY A 51 -0.56 0.41 15.73
N TYR A 52 -0.17 1.16 14.70
CA TYR A 52 -0.61 0.95 13.32
C TYR A 52 0.60 0.91 12.41
N LYS A 53 0.67 -0.11 11.55
CA LYS A 53 1.62 -0.18 10.45
C LYS A 53 0.85 -0.18 9.14
N GLN A 54 1.15 0.78 8.26
CA GLN A 54 0.50 0.88 6.96
C GLN A 54 1.51 0.67 5.85
N GLU A 55 1.19 -0.21 4.91
CA GLU A 55 1.94 -0.42 3.68
C GLU A 55 1.02 -0.13 2.49
N ALA A 56 1.50 0.64 1.53
CA ALA A 56 0.73 0.97 0.33
C ALA A 56 1.56 0.70 -0.92
N LYS A 57 1.02 -0.15 -1.81
CA LYS A 57 1.64 -0.55 -3.08
C LYS A 57 0.82 -0.06 -4.25
N PHE A 58 1.49 0.70 -5.12
CA PHE A 58 0.89 1.35 -6.28
C PHE A 58 1.46 0.71 -7.53
N ILE A 59 0.59 0.22 -8.40
CA ILE A 59 0.95 -0.40 -9.67
C ILE A 59 0.21 0.37 -10.76
N SER A 60 0.97 1.04 -11.62
CA SER A 60 0.44 1.60 -12.87
C SER A 60 0.86 0.69 -14.03
N THR A 61 -0.04 0.48 -14.97
CA THR A 61 0.22 -0.22 -16.23
C THR A 61 -0.28 0.66 -17.35
N GLU A 62 0.64 1.18 -18.14
CA GLU A 62 0.30 2.00 -19.29
C GLU A 62 0.57 1.18 -20.55
N LYS A 63 -0.40 1.19 -21.46
CA LYS A 63 -0.28 0.56 -22.77
C LYS A 63 -0.40 1.63 -23.84
N ILE A 64 0.64 1.77 -24.66
CA ILE A 64 0.66 2.66 -25.82
C ILE A 64 1.01 1.83 -27.04
N ARG A 65 0.13 1.79 -28.06
CA ARG A 65 0.37 1.10 -29.35
C ARG A 65 1.05 -0.29 -29.23
N GLY A 66 0.57 -1.13 -28.32
CA GLY A 66 1.07 -2.51 -28.15
C GLY A 66 2.28 -2.70 -27.23
N GLN A 67 2.87 -1.63 -26.68
CA GLN A 67 3.87 -1.71 -25.62
C GLN A 67 3.19 -1.58 -24.25
N GLU A 68 3.47 -2.49 -23.32
CA GLU A 68 3.00 -2.44 -21.92
C GLU A 68 4.17 -2.08 -21.01
N ALA A 69 4.04 -0.99 -20.25
CA ALA A 69 4.99 -0.60 -19.21
C ALA A 69 4.34 -0.76 -17.83
N ARG A 70 4.99 -1.50 -16.93
CA ARG A 70 4.58 -1.63 -15.52
C ARG A 70 5.47 -0.76 -14.65
N VAL A 71 4.86 0.20 -13.97
CA VAL A 71 5.55 1.08 -13.03
C VAL A 71 5.13 0.73 -11.61
N TYR A 72 6.10 0.39 -10.77
CA TYR A 72 5.91 0.19 -9.34
C TYR A 72 6.29 1.46 -8.61
N HIS A 73 5.33 2.07 -7.91
CA HIS A 73 5.64 3.16 -6.98
C HIS A 73 5.60 2.59 -5.56
N ARG A 74 6.75 2.70 -4.87
CA ARG A 74 6.82 2.51 -3.42
C ARG A 74 6.38 3.82 -2.78
N VAL A 75 5.37 3.78 -1.91
CA VAL A 75 5.08 4.95 -1.06
C VAL A 75 6.17 5.01 0.01
N PRO A 76 6.86 6.16 0.17
CA PRO A 76 7.81 6.32 1.26
C PRO A 76 7.10 6.13 2.60
N ASP A 77 7.75 5.42 3.52
CA ASP A 77 7.25 5.29 4.88
C ASP A 77 7.10 6.69 5.49
N PRO A 78 6.02 6.98 6.25
CA PRO A 78 5.72 8.32 6.78
C PRO A 78 6.75 8.84 7.83
N GLY A 79 7.97 8.32 7.86
CA GLY A 79 9.10 8.77 8.68
C GLY A 79 10.44 8.91 7.94
N GLU A 80 10.48 8.77 6.62
CA GLU A 80 11.66 9.14 5.81
C GLU A 80 11.53 10.60 5.36
N VAL A 81 12.07 11.53 6.17
CA VAL A 81 12.32 12.94 5.81
C VAL A 81 13.80 13.24 5.99
#